data_AF-A0A940P5Y3-F1
#
_entry.id   AF-A0A940P5Y3-F1
#
_cell.length_a   1.000
_cell.length_b   1.000
_cell.length_c   1.000
_cell.angle_alpha   90.00
_cell.angle_beta   90.00
_cell.angle_gamma   90.00
#
_symmetry.space_group_name_H-M   'P 1'
#
loop_
_entity.id
_entity.type
_entity.pdbx_description
1 polymer ?
#
loop_
_entity_poly.entity_id
_entity_poly.type
_entity_poly.pdbx_seq_one_letter_code
_entity_poly.pdbx_strand_id
1 'polypeptide(L)'
;MFFDFDFVIVEKFERYESKRIDRKHQLLTIKLPHSKQKLCFVINRYVNVPHLKKGDRVRLRLEIFVRGRSTTPLFKVVAIFKENVDFVVI
;
A
#
# COMPACT_ATOMS: atom_id res chain seq x y z
N MET A 1 -8.68 8.39 12.08
CA MET A 1 -7.32 8.96 12.28
C MET A 1 -6.45 8.51 11.12
N PHE A 2 -5.55 9.35 10.61
CA PHE A 2 -4.63 8.97 9.53
C PHE A 2 -3.21 8.80 10.06
N PHE A 3 -2.45 7.90 9.44
CA PHE A 3 -1.04 7.65 9.75
C PHE A 3 -0.26 7.47 8.45
N ASP A 4 0.89 8.11 8.33
CA ASP A 4 1.75 8.02 7.16
C ASP A 4 2.93 7.06 7.47
N PHE A 5 3.15 6.07 6.59
CA PHE A 5 4.31 5.17 6.60
C PHE A 5 5.29 5.64 5.53
N ASP A 6 6.39 6.21 5.98
CA ASP A 6 7.39 6.80 5.11
C ASP A 6 8.44 5.76 4.70
N PHE A 7 8.94 5.90 3.45
CA PHE A 7 10.12 5.18 2.95
C PHE A 7 10.03 3.65 3.07
N VAL A 8 8.86 3.08 2.82
CA VAL A 8 8.68 1.63 2.75
C VAL A 8 9.05 1.12 1.36
N ILE A 9 9.57 -0.11 1.29
CA ILE A 9 10.05 -0.69 0.04
C ILE A 9 9.01 -1.66 -0.48
N VAL A 10 8.59 -1.50 -1.74
CA VAL A 10 7.70 -2.45 -2.41
C VAL A 10 8.44 -3.78 -2.58
N GLU A 11 7.89 -4.83 -2.01
CA GLU A 11 8.39 -6.18 -2.23
C GLU A 11 7.64 -6.87 -3.37
N LYS A 12 6.32 -6.70 -3.41
CA LYS A 12 5.44 -7.31 -4.40
C LYS A 12 4.19 -6.47 -4.59
N PHE A 13 3.73 -6.35 -5.83
CA PHE A 13 2.45 -5.75 -6.15
C PHE A 13 1.73 -6.61 -7.18
N GLU A 14 0.50 -7.04 -6.87
CA GLU A 14 -0.29 -7.92 -7.71
C GLU A 14 -1.69 -7.34 -7.93
N ARG A 15 -2.16 -7.42 -9.17
CA ARG A 15 -3.54 -7.07 -9.53
C ARG A 15 -4.25 -8.34 -9.95
N TYR A 16 -5.30 -8.70 -9.21
CA TYR A 16 -6.19 -9.79 -9.54
C TYR A 16 -7.49 -9.23 -10.09
N GLU A 17 -7.80 -9.57 -11.33
CA GLU A 17 -9.12 -9.38 -11.92
C GLU A 17 -9.85 -10.72 -11.90
N SER A 18 -10.89 -10.82 -11.07
CA SER A 18 -11.80 -11.96 -11.13
C SER A 18 -12.76 -11.77 -12.29
N LYS A 19 -12.76 -12.72 -13.24
CA LYS A 19 -13.70 -12.70 -14.39
C LYS A 19 -15.16 -12.96 -13.99
N ARG A 20 -15.41 -13.48 -12.77
CA ARG A 20 -16.74 -13.93 -12.32
C ARG A 20 -17.41 -13.00 -11.30
N ILE A 21 -16.63 -12.13 -10.66
CA ILE A 21 -17.10 -11.18 -9.67
C ILE A 21 -16.38 -9.88 -9.98
N ASP A 22 -17.11 -8.77 -10.12
CA ASP A 22 -16.58 -7.43 -10.42
C ASP A 22 -15.81 -6.82 -9.23
N ARG A 23 -14.82 -7.58 -8.75
CA ARG A 23 -13.94 -7.30 -7.65
C ARG A 23 -12.52 -7.35 -8.18
N LYS A 24 -12.00 -6.17 -8.51
CA LYS A 24 -10.57 -5.96 -8.70
C LYS A 24 -9.91 -5.95 -7.33
N HIS A 25 -9.07 -6.94 -7.06
CA HIS A 25 -8.28 -7.00 -5.84
C HIS A 25 -6.85 -6.60 -6.16
N GLN A 26 -6.37 -5.56 -5.50
CA GLN A 26 -4.98 -5.12 -5.60
C GLN A 26 -4.29 -5.48 -4.30
N LEU A 27 -3.21 -6.25 -4.37
CA LEU A 27 -2.43 -6.68 -3.21
C LEU A 27 -1.06 -6.02 -3.25
N LEU A 28 -0.71 -5.34 -2.16
CA LEU A 28 0.57 -4.68 -1.98
C LEU A 28 1.30 -5.30 -0.78
N THR A 29 2.47 -5.87 -1.03
CA THR A 29 3.39 -6.31 0.01
C THR A 29 4.55 -5.33 0.08
N ILE A 30 4.77 -4.76 1.25
CA ILE A 30 5.90 -3.89 1.55
C ILE A 30 6.81 -4.48 2.61
N LYS A 31 8.07 -4.07 2.55
CA LYS A 31 9.07 -4.29 3.59
C LYS A 31 9.34 -2.97 4.32
N LEU A 32 9.39 -3.04 5.64
CA LEU A 32 9.78 -1.91 6.49
C LEU A 32 11.31 -1.72 6.47
N PRO A 33 11.83 -0.48 6.40
CA PRO A 33 13.27 -0.23 6.22
C PRO A 33 14.15 -0.77 7.36
N HIS A 34 13.62 -0.83 8.60
CA HIS A 34 14.35 -1.29 9.79
C HIS A 34 13.82 -2.60 10.38
N SER A 35 13.00 -3.34 9.64
CA SER A 35 12.42 -4.60 10.12
C SER A 35 12.51 -5.70 9.06
N LYS A 36 12.65 -6.94 9.52
CA LYS A 36 12.48 -8.13 8.68
C LYS A 36 11.00 -8.42 8.41
N GLN A 37 10.10 -7.71 9.09
CA GLN A 37 8.66 -7.86 8.91
C GLN A 37 8.20 -7.31 7.56
N LYS A 38 7.19 -7.99 7.02
CA LYS A 38 6.51 -7.66 5.78
C LYS A 38 5.07 -7.36 6.12
N LEU A 39 4.53 -6.31 5.53
CA LEU A 39 3.12 -5.96 5.67
C LEU A 39 2.45 -6.15 4.32
N CYS A 40 1.29 -6.81 4.33
CA CYS A 40 0.48 -7.06 3.16
C CYS A 40 -0.84 -6.33 3.30
N PHE A 41 -1.18 -5.52 2.29
CA PHE A 41 -2.39 -4.72 2.25
C PHE A 41 -3.25 -5.09 1.05
N VAL A 42 -4.54 -5.32 1.29
CA VAL A 42 -5.55 -5.32 0.24
C VAL A 42 -5.91 -3.86 -0.05
N ILE A 43 -5.54 -3.39 -1.23
CA ILE A 43 -5.80 -2.04 -1.69
C ILE A 43 -7.18 -1.98 -2.33
N ASN A 44 -7.96 -1.01 -1.91
CA ASN A 44 -9.29 -0.78 -2.47
C ASN A 44 -9.17 -0.27 -3.92
N ARG A 45 -10.08 -0.70 -4.81
CA ARG A 45 -10.17 -0.25 -6.20
C ARG A 45 -10.28 1.27 -6.38
N TYR A 46 -10.77 2.00 -5.39
CA TYR A 46 -10.89 3.47 -5.44
C TYR A 46 -9.57 4.20 -5.16
N VAL A 47 -8.54 3.50 -4.68
CA VAL A 47 -7.21 4.08 -4.49
C VAL A 47 -6.48 4.04 -5.83
N ASN A 48 -6.08 5.21 -6.32
CA ASN A 48 -5.20 5.28 -7.48
C ASN A 48 -3.81 4.79 -7.07
N VAL A 49 -3.33 3.73 -7.71
CA VAL A 49 -2.03 3.13 -7.42
C VAL A 49 -1.07 3.44 -8.56
N PRO A 50 0.06 4.14 -8.31
CA PRO A 50 1.06 4.42 -9.35
C PRO A 50 1.65 3.11 -9.89
N HIS A 51 2.43 3.19 -10.97
CA HIS A 51 3.14 2.01 -11.46
C HIS A 51 4.23 1.59 -10.46
N LEU A 52 3.96 0.52 -9.71
CA LEU A 52 4.87 -0.04 -8.71
C LEU A 52 5.67 -1.22 -9.28
N LYS A 53 6.96 -1.27 -8.93
CA LYS A 53 7.88 -2.37 -9.15
C LYS A 53 8.56 -2.75 -7.83
N LYS A 54 9.03 -3.99 -7.73
CA LYS A 54 9.83 -4.42 -6.59
C LYS A 54 11.06 -3.51 -6.43
N GLY A 55 11.32 -3.07 -5.21
CA GLY A 55 12.41 -2.15 -4.87
C GLY A 55 12.03 -0.68 -4.87
N ASP A 56 10.86 -0.31 -5.42
CA ASP A 56 10.38 1.07 -5.36
C ASP A 56 10.22 1.53 -3.90
N ARG A 57 10.68 2.74 -3.62
CA ARG A 57 10.37 3.44 -2.37
C ARG A 57 9.05 4.15 -2.50
N VAL A 58 8.18 3.93 -1.52
CA VAL A 58 6.85 4.54 -1.48
C VAL A 58 6.56 5.06 -0.09
N ARG A 59 5.70 6.07 -0.03
CA ARG A 59 5.02 6.53 1.18
C ARG A 59 3.58 6.04 1.12
N LEU A 60 3.12 5.41 2.20
CA LEU A 60 1.74 4.93 2.33
C LEU A 60 0.97 5.80 3.31
N ARG A 61 -0.24 6.22 2.93
CA ARG A 61 -1.19 6.80 3.88
C ARG A 61 -2.21 5.75 4.30
N LEU A 62 -2.29 5.50 5.60
CA LEU A 62 -3.23 4.58 6.22
C LEU A 62 -4.33 5.35 6.96
N GLU A 63 -5.55 4.89 6.82
CA GLU A 63 -6.68 5.26 7.66
C GLU A 63 -6.88 4.20 8.75
N ILE A 64 -6.91 4.65 10.00
CA ILE A 64 -7.29 3.84 11.16
C ILE A 64 -8.77 4.10 11.43
N PHE A 65 -9.55 3.02 11.41
CA PHE A 65 -10.98 3.05 11.68
C PHE A 65 -11.41 1.87 12.55
N VAL A 66 -12.55 2.02 13.20
CA VAL A 66 -13.16 1.00 14.04
C VAL A 66 -14.52 0.68 13.44
N ARG A 67 -14.88 -0.61 13.35
CA ARG A 67 -16.14 -1.05 12.74
C ARG A 67 -17.14 -1.50 13.82
N GLY A 68 -18.26 -0.78 13.91
CA GLY A 68 -19.36 -1.12 14.82
C GLY A 68 -18.95 -1.03 16.29
N ARG A 69 -19.26 -2.07 17.07
CA ARG A 69 -18.91 -2.16 18.50
C ARG A 69 -17.54 -2.79 18.77
N SER A 70 -16.77 -3.10 17.73
CA SER A 70 -15.41 -3.63 17.92
C SER A 70 -14.53 -2.58 18.59
N THR A 71 -13.57 -3.01 19.40
CA THR A 71 -12.51 -2.14 19.93
C THR A 71 -11.19 -2.29 19.17
N THR A 72 -11.12 -3.25 18.24
CA THR A 72 -9.90 -3.52 17.47
C THR A 72 -9.81 -2.55 16.29
N PRO A 73 -8.75 -1.73 16.21
CA PRO A 73 -8.55 -0.84 15.08
C PRO A 73 -8.22 -1.64 13.81
N LEU A 74 -8.83 -1.23 12.71
CA LEU A 74 -8.54 -1.72 11.36
C LEU A 74 -7.79 -0.65 10.58
N PHE A 75 -6.91 -1.09 9.68
CA PHE A 75 -6.09 -0.23 8.84
C PHE A 75 -6.49 -0.40 7.38
N LYS A 76 -6.62 0.72 6.67
CA LYS A 76 -6.91 0.76 5.24
C LYS A 76 -5.93 1.69 4.55
N VAL A 77 -5.30 1.24 3.47
CA VAL A 77 -4.52 2.13 2.60
C VAL A 77 -5.47 3.05 1.85
N VAL A 78 -5.23 4.35 1.94
CA VAL A 78 -6.03 5.39 1.26
C VAL A 78 -5.24 6.13 0.19
N ALA A 79 -3.91 6.14 0.27
CA ALA A 79 -3.05 6.68 -0.78
C ALA A 79 -1.66 6.01 -0.79
N ILE A 80 -1.04 6.00 -1.97
CA ILE A 80 0.31 5.49 -2.22
C ILE A 80 1.05 6.53 -3.05
N PHE A 81 2.14 7.05 -2.52
CA PHE A 81 3.00 8.00 -3.21
C PHE A 81 4.32 7.30 -3.55
N LYS A 82 4.64 7.22 -4.84
CA LYS A 82 5.93 6.70 -5.29
C LYS A 82 6.95 7.83 -5.26
N GLU A 83 8.10 7.58 -4.64
CA GLU A 83 9.22 8.51 -4.66
C GLU A 83 9.88 8.40 -6.04
N ASN A 84 9.84 9.49 -6.82
CA ASN A 84 10.57 9.54 -8.09
C ASN A 84 12.04 9.79 -7.77
N VAL A 85 12.87 8.78 -7.97
CA VAL A 85 14.32 8.97 -8.05
C VAL A 85 14.61 9.44 -9.47
N ASP A 86 14.32 10.71 -9.75
CA ASP A 86 14.84 11.34 -10.96
C ASP A 86 16.35 11.50 -10.72
N PHE A 87 17.15 10.69 -11.43
CA PHE A 87 18.59 10.83 -11.42
C PHE A 87 18.94 12.19 -12.05
N VAL A 88 19.30 13.16 -11.21
CA VAL A 88 20.04 14.33 -11.66
C VAL A 88 21.44 13.84 -11.99
N VAL A 89 21.69 13.60 -13.28
CA VAL A 89 23.04 13.45 -13.81
C VAL A 89 23.63 14.86 -13.85
N ILE A 90 24.64 15.11 -13.00
CA ILE A 90 25.53 16.28 -13.10
C ILE A 90 26.77 15.84 -13.87
#